data_AF-A0A7L0WD54-F1
#
_entry.id   AF-A0A7L0WD54-F1
#
_cell.length_a   1.000
_cell.length_b   1.000
_cell.length_c   1.000
_cell.angle_alpha   90.00
_cell.angle_beta   90.00
_cell.angle_gamma   90.00
#
_symmetry.space_group_name_H-M   'P 1'
#
loop_
_entity.id
_entity.type
_entity.pdbx_description
1 polymer ?
#
loop_
_entity_poly.entity_id
_entity_poly.type
_entity_poly.pdbx_seq_one_letter_code
_entity_poly.pdbx_strand_id
1 'polypeptide(L)'
;MSPLCHTSAVLIVFVILAVGVGAEPPEEKNCDVVGDESTESQVEKALLKKLEPLSQIRFNTTVGTGATENYAYHFRVCREVNDSLRDFAGLVQKDRKSGKTTVIGRINETQVFNGSDWIMLIYKGGDSYGSHCSGEKRRAVIMISCKRGVMAGSFSIISEEREKQQDCFYLFEMDSSVACPAEDSHLSVGSILLITFASVIAVYIIGGFLYQRLVVGAKGMEQFPHFAFWQDLGNLVADGCDFVCRSKPRNAPAAYRGVGDDQLGEESEERDDHLLPM
;
A
#
# COMPACT_ATOMS: atom_id res chain seq x y z
N MET A 1 35.86 -52.60 -32.56
CA MET A 1 35.93 -51.36 -31.76
C MET A 1 34.72 -51.33 -30.84
N SER A 2 34.98 -51.31 -29.54
CA SER A 2 34.08 -50.94 -28.44
C SER A 2 32.85 -51.84 -28.11
N PRO A 3 32.80 -52.39 -26.88
CA PRO A 3 31.70 -53.19 -26.33
C PRO A 3 30.78 -52.37 -25.39
N LEU A 4 29.61 -52.93 -25.00
CA LEU A 4 28.97 -52.88 -23.66
C LEU A 4 27.60 -53.59 -23.80
N CYS A 5 27.39 -54.84 -23.42
CA CYS A 5 27.35 -55.42 -22.07
C CYS A 5 26.15 -54.91 -21.23
N HIS A 6 25.19 -55.82 -20.99
CA HIS A 6 24.38 -56.05 -19.76
C HIS A 6 23.84 -54.81 -19.00
N THR A 7 22.57 -54.71 -18.57
CA THR A 7 21.67 -55.70 -17.97
C THR A 7 20.36 -54.99 -17.63
N SER A 8 19.25 -55.71 -17.77
CA SER A 8 18.16 -55.85 -16.77
C SER A 8 17.32 -54.64 -16.31
N ALA A 9 16.16 -55.03 -15.79
CA ALA A 9 15.27 -54.31 -14.88
C ALA A 9 14.23 -53.35 -15.48
N VAL A 10 13.13 -53.95 -15.92
CA VAL A 10 11.79 -53.77 -15.35
C VAL A 10 11.54 -52.39 -14.71
N LEU A 11 10.72 -51.60 -15.40
CA LEU A 11 9.98 -50.45 -14.90
C LEU A 11 9.22 -50.81 -13.61
N ILE A 12 9.72 -50.35 -12.47
CA ILE A 12 8.93 -50.19 -11.24
C ILE A 12 9.15 -48.75 -10.76
N VAL A 13 8.30 -47.85 -11.23
CA VAL A 13 8.11 -46.55 -10.57
C VAL A 13 7.16 -46.81 -9.41
N PHE A 14 7.70 -46.92 -8.19
CA PHE A 14 6.89 -46.89 -6.97
C PHE A 14 6.31 -45.48 -6.83
N VAL A 15 5.04 -45.31 -7.20
CA VAL A 15 4.23 -44.17 -6.76
C VAL A 15 3.89 -44.42 -5.30
N ILE A 16 4.62 -43.79 -4.39
CA ILE A 16 4.22 -43.72 -2.98
C ILE A 16 3.01 -42.81 -2.90
N LEU A 17 1.82 -43.40 -2.83
CA LEU A 17 0.62 -42.76 -2.30
C LEU A 17 0.88 -42.51 -0.81
N ALA A 18 1.48 -41.37 -0.50
CA ALA A 18 1.32 -40.78 0.82
C ALA A 18 -0.15 -40.36 0.93
N VAL A 19 -1.00 -41.26 1.41
CA VAL A 19 -2.26 -40.89 2.04
C VAL A 19 -1.86 -40.14 3.30
N GLY A 20 -1.53 -38.86 3.12
CA GLY A 20 -1.60 -37.91 4.20
C GLY A 20 -3.06 -37.87 4.60
N VAL A 21 -3.39 -38.60 5.67
CA VAL A 21 -4.50 -38.21 6.52
C VAL A 21 -4.09 -36.85 7.06
N GLY A 22 -4.36 -35.80 6.26
CA GLY A 22 -4.44 -34.47 6.78
C GLY A 22 -5.53 -34.54 7.82
N ALA A 23 -5.14 -34.55 9.09
CA ALA A 23 -6.05 -34.13 10.12
C ALA A 23 -6.55 -32.76 9.65
N GLU A 24 -7.84 -32.67 9.28
CA GLU A 24 -8.49 -31.38 9.13
C GLU A 24 -8.17 -30.63 10.43
N PRO A 25 -7.60 -29.41 10.36
CA PRO A 25 -7.45 -28.60 11.54
C PRO A 25 -8.84 -28.50 12.18
N PRO A 26 -8.93 -28.52 13.53
CA PRO A 26 -10.22 -28.43 14.21
C PRO A 26 -10.98 -27.24 13.62
N GLU A 27 -12.27 -27.44 13.33
CA GLU A 27 -13.15 -26.43 12.75
C GLU A 27 -13.14 -25.17 13.62
N GLU A 28 -12.23 -24.24 13.30
CA GLU A 28 -12.03 -23.03 14.08
C GLU A 28 -13.15 -22.06 13.72
N LYS A 29 -14.03 -21.82 14.69
CA LYS A 29 -15.18 -20.93 14.55
C LYS A 29 -14.73 -19.53 14.19
N ASN A 30 -15.29 -19.01 13.11
CA ASN A 30 -15.01 -17.67 12.59
C ASN A 30 -16.04 -16.64 13.09
N CYS A 31 -15.83 -15.37 12.78
CA CYS A 31 -16.85 -14.34 13.02
C CYS A 31 -18.15 -14.66 12.27
N ASP A 32 -19.27 -14.48 12.96
CA ASP A 32 -20.61 -14.48 12.38
C ASP A 32 -21.18 -13.05 12.41
N VAL A 33 -21.77 -12.63 11.30
CA VAL A 33 -22.27 -11.26 11.14
C VAL A 33 -23.68 -11.18 11.70
N VAL A 34 -24.02 -10.08 12.37
CA VAL A 34 -25.37 -9.87 12.91
C VAL A 34 -26.39 -9.73 11.76
N GLY A 35 -27.16 -10.78 11.49
CA GLY A 35 -28.26 -10.82 10.51
C GLY A 35 -28.68 -12.26 10.19
N ASP A 36 -29.80 -12.46 9.49
CA ASP A 36 -30.13 -13.78 8.95
C ASP A 36 -29.14 -14.12 7.82
N GLU A 37 -28.70 -15.38 7.71
CA GLU A 37 -27.70 -15.85 6.70
C GLU A 37 -28.03 -15.42 5.26
N SER A 38 -29.31 -15.18 4.95
CA SER A 38 -29.80 -14.73 3.63
C SER A 38 -29.73 -13.21 3.40
N THR A 39 -29.46 -12.42 4.44
CA THR A 39 -29.48 -10.94 4.43
C THR A 39 -28.14 -10.32 4.81
N GLU A 40 -27.12 -11.13 5.10
CA GLU A 40 -25.80 -10.64 5.49
C GLU A 40 -25.18 -9.72 4.43
N SER A 41 -24.62 -8.60 4.88
CA SER A 41 -23.99 -7.63 4.01
C SER A 41 -22.73 -8.22 3.36
N GLN A 42 -22.70 -8.25 2.03
CA GLN A 42 -21.50 -8.67 1.28
C GLN A 42 -20.27 -7.81 1.62
N VAL A 43 -20.51 -6.54 1.99
CA VAL A 43 -19.46 -5.61 2.42
C VAL A 43 -18.84 -6.07 3.73
N GLU A 44 -19.66 -6.46 4.71
CA GLU A 44 -19.18 -6.95 6.00
C GLU A 44 -18.36 -8.23 5.84
N LYS A 45 -18.84 -9.19 5.03
CA LYS A 45 -18.10 -10.41 4.71
C LYS A 45 -16.76 -10.12 4.04
N ALA A 46 -16.70 -9.17 3.10
CA ALA A 46 -15.45 -8.77 2.46
C ALA A 46 -14.48 -8.12 3.46
N LEU A 47 -14.98 -7.33 4.41
CA LEU A 47 -14.17 -6.75 5.47
C LEU A 47 -13.65 -7.81 6.45
N LEU A 48 -14.47 -8.78 6.85
CA LEU A 48 -14.02 -9.91 7.67
C LEU A 48 -12.92 -10.71 6.98
N LYS A 49 -13.06 -10.97 5.69
CA LYS A 49 -12.00 -11.59 4.87
C LYS A 49 -10.74 -10.73 4.82
N LYS A 50 -10.88 -9.40 4.72
CA LYS A 50 -9.74 -8.47 4.78
C LYS A 50 -9.00 -8.60 6.12
N LEU A 51 -9.71 -8.79 7.22
CA LEU A 51 -9.18 -8.93 8.58
C LEU A 51 -8.60 -10.31 8.91
N GLU A 52 -8.75 -11.30 8.02
CA GLU A 52 -8.25 -12.67 8.20
C GLU A 52 -6.76 -12.78 8.63
N PRO A 53 -5.82 -11.96 8.10
CA PRO A 53 -4.42 -11.99 8.55
C PRO A 53 -4.24 -11.65 10.03
N LEU A 54 -5.14 -10.86 10.61
CA LEU A 54 -5.08 -10.49 12.04
C LEU A 54 -5.61 -11.60 12.96
N SER A 55 -6.35 -12.58 12.42
CA SER A 55 -6.96 -13.64 13.21
C SER A 55 -5.95 -14.53 13.93
N GLN A 56 -4.77 -14.70 13.34
CA GLN A 56 -3.69 -15.50 13.91
C GLN A 56 -2.98 -14.80 15.09
N ILE A 57 -3.20 -13.50 15.25
CA ILE A 57 -2.47 -12.66 16.22
C ILE A 57 -3.30 -12.54 17.50
N ARG A 58 -2.61 -12.54 18.64
CA ARG A 58 -3.20 -12.33 19.97
C ARG A 58 -2.80 -10.96 20.48
N PHE A 59 -3.78 -10.12 20.78
CA PHE A 59 -3.58 -8.79 21.29
C PHE A 59 -3.85 -8.76 22.79
N ASN A 60 -2.88 -8.24 23.55
CA ASN A 60 -2.97 -8.15 25.00
C ASN A 60 -2.67 -6.72 25.41
N THR A 61 -3.48 -6.16 26.32
CA THR A 61 -3.18 -4.87 26.93
C THR A 61 -3.52 -4.89 28.41
N THR A 62 -2.77 -4.14 29.21
CA THR A 62 -2.96 -4.09 30.66
C THR A 62 -3.16 -2.65 31.09
N VAL A 63 -4.18 -2.44 31.90
CA VAL A 63 -4.52 -1.12 32.43
C VAL A 63 -4.32 -1.17 33.93
N GLY A 64 -3.40 -0.35 34.42
CA GLY A 64 -3.20 -0.10 35.82
C GLY A 64 -3.72 1.29 36.16
N THR A 65 -5.01 1.40 36.47
CA THR A 65 -5.58 2.67 36.94
C THR A 65 -5.35 2.74 38.45
N GLY A 66 -4.17 3.21 38.86
CA GLY A 66 -3.79 3.34 40.28
C GLY A 66 -3.70 2.01 41.05
N ALA A 67 -3.44 2.08 42.35
CA ALA A 67 -3.05 0.95 43.21
C ALA A 67 -4.10 -0.19 43.37
N THR A 68 -5.31 -0.04 42.83
CA THR A 68 -6.45 -0.91 43.18
C THR A 68 -7.02 -1.75 42.03
N GLU A 69 -6.89 -1.37 40.76
CA GLU A 69 -7.50 -2.11 39.64
C GLU A 69 -6.49 -2.41 38.53
N ASN A 70 -6.16 -3.69 38.36
CA ASN A 70 -5.18 -4.19 37.40
C ASN A 70 -5.88 -5.18 36.46
N TYR A 71 -6.46 -4.66 35.38
CA TYR A 71 -7.17 -5.46 34.40
C TYR A 71 -6.26 -5.76 33.21
N ALA A 72 -6.31 -7.01 32.74
CA ALA A 72 -5.71 -7.45 31.48
C ALA A 72 -6.83 -7.70 30.47
N TYR A 73 -6.70 -7.12 29.27
CA TYR A 73 -7.60 -7.34 28.16
C TYR A 73 -6.91 -8.23 27.14
N HIS A 74 -7.62 -9.27 26.72
CA HIS A 74 -7.18 -10.20 25.69
C HIS A 74 -8.15 -10.14 24.54
N PHE A 75 -7.64 -9.90 23.34
CA PHE A 75 -8.41 -9.71 22.12
C PHE A 75 -7.86 -10.58 20.99
N ARG A 76 -8.77 -11.19 20.24
CA ARG A 76 -8.48 -11.88 18.98
C ARG A 76 -9.51 -11.49 17.94
N VAL A 77 -9.04 -11.33 16.71
CA VAL A 77 -9.91 -11.03 15.57
C VAL A 77 -10.51 -12.33 15.05
N CYS A 78 -11.83 -12.45 15.13
CA CYS A 78 -12.62 -13.55 14.57
C CYS A 78 -12.21 -14.94 15.01
N ARG A 79 -11.67 -15.04 16.22
CA ARG A 79 -11.31 -16.30 16.87
C ARG A 79 -11.57 -16.19 18.36
N GLU A 80 -11.81 -17.34 18.98
CA GLU A 80 -11.99 -17.41 20.41
C GLU A 80 -10.67 -17.12 21.13
N VAL A 81 -10.72 -16.34 22.22
CA VAL A 81 -9.56 -16.11 23.08
C VAL A 81 -9.17 -17.38 23.82
N ASN A 82 -10.15 -18.18 24.22
CA ASN A 82 -9.96 -19.46 24.89
C ASN A 82 -10.81 -20.56 24.25
N ASP A 83 -10.19 -21.34 23.36
CA ASP A 83 -10.85 -22.39 22.56
C ASP A 83 -11.48 -23.51 23.41
N SER A 84 -11.09 -23.62 24.70
CA SER A 84 -11.60 -24.66 25.60
C SER A 84 -12.99 -24.34 26.18
N LEU A 85 -13.37 -23.06 26.24
CA LEU A 85 -14.64 -22.63 26.87
C LEU A 85 -15.81 -22.61 25.87
N ARG A 86 -15.54 -22.61 24.55
CA ARG A 86 -16.56 -22.60 23.47
C ARG A 86 -17.64 -21.54 23.64
N ASP A 87 -17.26 -20.41 24.20
CA ASP A 87 -18.16 -19.32 24.54
C ASP A 87 -18.15 -18.22 23.45
N PHE A 88 -17.49 -18.45 22.31
CA PHE A 88 -17.36 -17.46 21.23
C PHE A 88 -16.71 -16.15 21.70
N ALA A 89 -15.98 -16.12 22.83
CA ALA A 89 -15.42 -14.88 23.36
C ALA A 89 -14.29 -14.35 22.47
N GLY A 90 -14.51 -13.22 21.81
CA GLY A 90 -13.50 -12.54 20.98
C GLY A 90 -12.68 -11.51 21.76
N LEU A 91 -13.27 -10.94 22.83
CA LEU A 91 -12.59 -10.02 23.72
C LEU A 91 -13.00 -10.27 25.18
N VAL A 92 -12.01 -10.46 26.04
CA VAL A 92 -12.22 -10.73 27.48
C VAL A 92 -11.41 -9.77 28.35
N GLN A 93 -11.98 -9.45 29.50
CA GLN A 93 -11.32 -8.76 30.59
C GLN A 93 -11.00 -9.76 31.70
N LYS A 94 -9.73 -9.84 32.07
CA LYS A 94 -9.26 -10.66 33.17
C LYS A 94 -8.79 -9.77 34.32
N ASP A 95 -9.43 -9.91 35.46
CA ASP A 95 -8.98 -9.31 36.69
C ASP A 95 -7.73 -10.06 37.18
N ARG A 96 -6.60 -9.35 37.30
CA ARG A 96 -5.34 -9.97 37.73
C ARG A 96 -5.29 -10.25 39.23
N LYS A 97 -6.16 -9.63 40.03
CA LYS A 97 -6.24 -9.86 41.48
C LYS A 97 -7.12 -11.06 41.81
N SER A 98 -8.33 -11.09 41.25
CA SER A 98 -9.29 -12.18 41.51
C SER A 98 -9.16 -13.36 40.56
N GLY A 99 -8.51 -13.19 39.41
CA GLY A 99 -8.47 -14.18 38.34
C GLY A 99 -9.78 -14.33 37.56
N LYS A 100 -10.83 -13.57 37.93
CA LYS A 100 -12.13 -13.61 37.26
C LYS A 100 -12.01 -13.11 35.83
N THR A 101 -12.55 -13.87 34.89
CA THR A 101 -12.63 -13.50 33.47
C THR A 101 -14.07 -13.08 33.15
N THR A 102 -14.22 -11.93 32.49
CA THR A 102 -15.50 -11.38 32.05
C THR A 102 -15.46 -11.22 30.53
N VAL A 103 -16.46 -11.72 29.83
CA VAL A 103 -16.55 -11.61 28.37
C VAL A 103 -17.13 -10.24 28.04
N ILE A 104 -16.41 -9.45 27.24
CA ILE A 104 -16.86 -8.12 26.81
C ILE A 104 -17.63 -8.22 25.50
N GLY A 105 -17.19 -9.08 24.59
CA GLY A 105 -17.84 -9.27 23.30
C GLY A 105 -17.54 -10.63 22.69
N ARG A 106 -18.51 -11.15 21.93
CA ARG A 106 -18.46 -12.45 21.28
C ARG A 106 -18.39 -12.30 19.76
N ILE A 107 -17.73 -13.26 19.11
CA ILE A 107 -17.53 -13.28 17.66
C ILE A 107 -18.77 -13.70 16.88
N ASN A 108 -19.80 -14.24 17.56
CA ASN A 108 -21.06 -14.64 16.93
C ASN A 108 -22.00 -13.46 16.66
N GLU A 109 -21.78 -12.31 17.32
CA GLU A 109 -22.56 -11.10 17.10
C GLU A 109 -21.61 -9.98 16.65
N THR A 110 -21.01 -10.16 15.47
CA THR A 110 -20.02 -9.23 14.90
C THR A 110 -20.68 -8.22 13.97
N GLN A 111 -20.28 -6.95 14.06
CA GLN A 111 -20.57 -5.93 13.07
C GLN A 111 -19.27 -5.25 12.64
N VAL A 112 -19.13 -4.92 11.36
CA VAL A 112 -17.89 -4.32 10.85
C VAL A 112 -18.18 -3.24 9.82
N PHE A 113 -17.51 -2.10 9.97
CA PHE A 113 -17.63 -0.98 9.05
C PHE A 113 -16.23 -0.50 8.66
N ASN A 114 -16.09 0.07 7.48
CA ASN A 114 -14.85 0.70 7.06
C ASN A 114 -15.06 2.17 6.67
N GLY A 115 -14.06 2.99 6.98
CA GLY A 115 -13.87 4.30 6.40
C GLY A 115 -12.81 4.29 5.31
N SER A 116 -12.24 5.46 5.03
CA SER A 116 -11.10 5.65 4.13
C SER A 116 -9.81 5.00 4.65
N ASP A 117 -9.56 5.15 5.94
CA ASP A 117 -8.29 4.89 6.61
C ASP A 117 -8.48 4.20 7.97
N TRP A 118 -9.67 3.65 8.23
CA TRP A 118 -9.97 2.93 9.45
C TRP A 118 -11.02 1.83 9.22
N ILE A 119 -11.01 0.83 10.09
CA ILE A 119 -12.03 -0.22 10.17
C ILE A 119 -12.54 -0.26 11.61
N MET A 120 -13.85 -0.20 11.79
CA MET A 120 -14.49 -0.35 13.10
C MET A 120 -15.07 -1.75 13.20
N LEU A 121 -14.57 -2.52 14.17
CA LEU A 121 -15.03 -3.86 14.48
C LEU A 121 -15.78 -3.85 15.81
N ILE A 122 -17.00 -4.38 15.83
CA ILE A 122 -17.86 -4.38 17.01
C ILE A 122 -18.21 -5.83 17.36
N TYR A 123 -17.92 -6.21 18.60
CA TYR A 123 -18.39 -7.46 19.18
C TYR A 123 -19.46 -7.19 20.23
N LYS A 124 -20.65 -7.74 19.99
CA LYS A 124 -21.80 -7.66 20.92
C LYS A 124 -21.89 -8.95 21.73
N GLY A 125 -23.01 -9.13 22.45
CA GLY A 125 -23.30 -10.38 23.14
C GLY A 125 -22.41 -10.69 24.37
N GLY A 126 -21.72 -9.71 24.95
CA GLY A 126 -20.89 -9.92 26.15
C GLY A 126 -21.71 -10.27 27.40
N ASP A 127 -21.01 -10.47 28.52
CA ASP A 127 -21.65 -10.72 29.81
C ASP A 127 -22.43 -9.48 30.28
N SER A 128 -23.56 -9.68 30.94
CA SER A 128 -24.38 -8.58 31.47
C SER A 128 -23.67 -7.76 32.54
N TYR A 129 -23.86 -6.45 32.52
CA TYR A 129 -23.39 -5.59 33.61
C TYR A 129 -24.06 -5.98 34.93
N GLY A 130 -23.32 -5.88 36.04
CA GLY A 130 -23.85 -6.22 37.37
C GLY A 130 -24.65 -5.07 37.98
N SER A 131 -24.00 -3.92 38.14
CA SER A 131 -24.54 -2.73 38.80
C SER A 131 -24.68 -1.50 37.89
N HIS A 132 -24.16 -1.58 36.66
CA HIS A 132 -24.11 -0.47 35.71
C HIS A 132 -25.01 -0.75 34.50
N CYS A 133 -25.29 0.29 33.71
CA CYS A 133 -25.86 0.14 32.37
C CYS A 133 -27.17 -0.68 32.33
N SER A 134 -27.96 -0.60 33.39
CA SER A 134 -29.24 -1.33 33.55
C SER A 134 -29.14 -2.84 33.29
N GLY A 135 -27.97 -3.46 33.49
CA GLY A 135 -27.75 -4.89 33.26
C GLY A 135 -27.67 -5.31 31.79
N GLU A 136 -27.49 -4.36 30.86
CA GLU A 136 -27.32 -4.69 29.44
C GLU A 136 -26.09 -5.56 29.19
N LYS A 137 -26.07 -6.25 28.04
CA LYS A 137 -24.90 -7.02 27.62
C LYS A 137 -23.77 -6.08 27.24
N ARG A 138 -22.55 -6.39 27.69
CA ARG A 138 -21.35 -5.64 27.27
C ARG A 138 -21.17 -5.73 25.76
N ARG A 139 -20.56 -4.67 25.21
CA ARG A 139 -20.12 -4.61 23.81
C ARG A 139 -18.72 -4.00 23.72
N ALA A 140 -17.89 -4.56 22.84
CA ALA A 140 -16.58 -4.04 22.50
C ALA A 140 -16.63 -3.33 21.15
N VAL A 141 -16.05 -2.14 21.08
CA VAL A 141 -15.82 -1.37 19.85
C VAL A 141 -14.31 -1.24 19.68
N ILE A 142 -13.79 -1.79 18.59
CA ILE A 142 -12.38 -1.78 18.25
C ILE A 142 -12.19 -0.91 17.02
N MET A 143 -11.50 0.22 17.19
CA MET A 143 -11.10 1.10 16.10
C MET A 143 -9.73 0.64 15.58
N ILE A 144 -9.68 0.23 14.31
CA ILE A 144 -8.46 -0.21 13.63
C ILE A 144 -8.03 0.90 12.68
N SER A 145 -6.99 1.63 13.03
CA SER A 145 -6.44 2.75 12.25
C SER A 145 -5.41 2.27 11.22
N CYS A 146 -5.41 2.86 10.03
CA CYS A 146 -4.43 2.56 8.98
C CYS A 146 -3.03 2.99 9.39
N LYS A 147 -2.12 2.03 9.48
CA LYS A 147 -0.68 2.28 9.64
C LYS A 147 0.12 1.43 8.68
N ARG A 148 0.64 2.07 7.62
CA ARG A 148 1.45 1.40 6.60
C ARG A 148 2.71 0.79 7.22
N GLY A 149 3.07 -0.41 6.77
CA GLY A 149 4.27 -1.12 7.24
C GLY A 149 4.14 -1.83 8.58
N VAL A 150 2.99 -1.75 9.25
CA VAL A 150 2.74 -2.43 10.54
C VAL A 150 1.55 -3.37 10.39
N MET A 151 1.78 -4.69 10.34
CA MET A 151 0.69 -5.67 10.22
C MET A 151 -0.28 -5.60 11.40
N ALA A 152 0.27 -5.58 12.62
CA ALA A 152 -0.48 -5.53 13.87
C ALA A 152 0.30 -4.66 14.85
N GLY A 153 -0.24 -3.49 15.16
CA GLY A 153 0.38 -2.51 16.05
C GLY A 153 -0.10 -2.61 17.50
N SER A 154 0.11 -1.52 18.25
CA SER A 154 -0.27 -1.45 19.66
C SER A 154 -1.79 -1.52 19.82
N PHE A 155 -2.26 -2.41 20.69
CA PHE A 155 -3.65 -2.50 21.12
C PHE A 155 -3.79 -1.85 22.50
N SER A 156 -4.70 -0.89 22.63
CA SER A 156 -4.91 -0.16 23.88
C SER A 156 -6.39 0.13 24.12
N ILE A 157 -6.78 0.24 25.39
CA ILE A 157 -8.10 0.77 25.75
C ILE A 157 -8.05 2.29 25.72
N ILE A 158 -9.08 2.91 25.18
CA ILE A 158 -9.22 4.36 25.14
C ILE A 158 -10.17 4.81 26.23
N SER A 159 -11.36 4.20 26.28
CA SER A 159 -12.38 4.58 27.24
C SER A 159 -13.32 3.43 27.52
N GLU A 160 -13.90 3.46 28.71
CA GLU A 160 -14.96 2.56 29.10
C GLU A 160 -16.15 3.39 29.58
N GLU A 161 -17.22 3.36 28.80
CA GLU A 161 -18.45 4.09 29.12
C GLU A 161 -19.34 3.20 30.00
N ARG A 162 -19.36 3.47 31.31
CA ARG A 162 -20.20 2.75 32.30
C ARG A 162 -21.26 3.63 32.97
N GLU A 163 -21.20 4.95 32.75
CA GLU A 163 -21.99 5.92 33.50
C GLU A 163 -23.37 6.14 32.89
N LYS A 164 -23.55 5.72 31.63
CA LYS A 164 -24.84 5.79 30.95
C LYS A 164 -25.80 4.75 31.48
N GLN A 165 -27.09 5.06 31.35
CA GLN A 165 -28.18 4.17 31.75
C GLN A 165 -28.38 3.03 30.73
N GLN A 166 -28.03 3.27 29.47
CA GLN A 166 -28.09 2.34 28.35
C GLN A 166 -26.96 2.67 27.35
N ASP A 167 -26.64 1.75 26.43
CA ASP A 167 -25.64 1.95 25.38
C ASP A 167 -24.20 2.15 25.88
N CYS A 168 -23.81 1.46 26.95
CA CYS A 168 -22.44 1.34 27.41
C CYS A 168 -21.56 0.56 26.44
N PHE A 169 -20.27 0.86 26.41
CA PHE A 169 -19.30 0.20 25.52
C PHE A 169 -17.87 0.33 26.03
N TYR A 170 -17.03 -0.57 25.54
CA TYR A 170 -15.58 -0.50 25.68
C TYR A 170 -14.99 -0.06 24.35
N LEU A 171 -14.23 1.02 24.34
CA LEU A 171 -13.54 1.52 23.15
C LEU A 171 -12.06 1.15 23.21
N PHE A 172 -11.62 0.44 22.18
CA PHE A 172 -10.23 0.08 21.97
C PHE A 172 -9.72 0.70 20.69
N GLU A 173 -8.41 0.99 20.67
CA GLU A 173 -7.70 1.44 19.48
C GLU A 173 -6.57 0.47 19.16
N MET A 174 -6.40 0.19 17.87
CA MET A 174 -5.24 -0.52 17.35
C MET A 174 -4.81 -0.01 15.98
N ASP A 175 -3.53 -0.18 15.68
CA ASP A 175 -2.96 0.13 14.37
C ASP A 175 -2.85 -1.14 13.51
N SER A 176 -3.19 -1.05 12.23
CA SER A 176 -2.91 -2.12 11.27
C SER A 176 -2.81 -1.59 9.84
N SER A 177 -1.90 -2.16 9.06
CA SER A 177 -1.80 -1.94 7.61
C SER A 177 -3.00 -2.53 6.86
N VAL A 178 -3.72 -3.48 7.45
CA VAL A 178 -4.92 -4.09 6.84
C VAL A 178 -6.06 -3.08 6.73
N ALA A 179 -6.12 -2.09 7.63
CA ALA A 179 -7.10 -1.02 7.54
C ALA A 179 -6.81 -0.02 6.41
N CYS A 180 -5.60 -0.03 5.85
CA CYS A 180 -5.25 0.89 4.78
C CYS A 180 -6.02 0.58 3.48
N PRO A 181 -6.36 1.62 2.71
CA PRO A 181 -6.87 1.44 1.36
C PRO A 181 -5.79 0.76 0.51
N ALA A 182 -6.21 0.00 -0.51
CA ALA A 182 -5.26 -0.48 -1.50
C ALA A 182 -4.58 0.74 -2.13
N GLU A 183 -3.25 0.72 -2.23
CA GLU A 183 -2.56 1.72 -3.02
C GLU A 183 -2.99 1.51 -4.47
N ASP A 184 -3.82 2.41 -4.98
CA ASP A 184 -4.10 2.52 -6.41
C ASP A 184 -2.79 2.93 -7.07
N SER A 185 -1.95 1.93 -7.36
CA SER A 185 -0.71 2.06 -8.11
C SER A 185 -1.03 2.27 -9.59
N HIS A 186 -1.97 3.17 -9.87
CA HIS A 186 -2.34 3.54 -11.21
C HIS A 186 -1.42 4.69 -11.61
N LEU A 187 -0.63 4.47 -12.66
CA LEU A 187 0.13 5.55 -13.27
C LEU A 187 -0.86 6.66 -13.65
N SER A 188 -0.48 7.92 -13.36
CA SER A 188 -1.25 9.07 -13.78
C SER A 188 -1.50 8.97 -15.29
N VAL A 189 -2.72 9.33 -15.73
CA VAL A 189 -3.08 9.36 -17.15
C VAL A 189 -2.06 10.17 -17.96
N GLY A 190 -1.53 11.25 -17.37
CA GLY A 190 -0.46 12.04 -17.96
C GLY A 190 0.83 11.25 -18.19
N SER A 191 1.25 10.42 -17.23
CA SER A 191 2.42 9.56 -17.38
C SER A 191 2.24 8.51 -18.48
N ILE A 192 1.05 7.93 -18.58
CA ILE A 192 0.72 6.95 -19.64
C ILE A 192 0.80 7.63 -21.02
N LEU A 193 0.24 8.83 -21.18
CA LEU A 193 0.31 9.59 -22.43
C LEU A 193 1.75 9.98 -22.80
N LEU A 194 2.55 10.41 -21.83
CA LEU A 194 3.96 10.76 -22.08
C LEU A 194 4.79 9.56 -22.54
N ILE A 195 4.64 8.41 -21.87
CA ILE A 195 5.38 7.18 -22.24
C ILE A 195 5.00 6.70 -23.64
N THR A 196 3.71 6.72 -23.97
CA THR A 196 3.21 6.31 -25.29
C THR A 196 3.63 7.26 -26.40
N PHE A 197 3.57 8.57 -26.17
CA PHE A 197 4.05 9.57 -27.13
C PHE A 197 5.57 9.46 -27.37
N ALA A 198 6.35 9.33 -26.30
CA ALA A 198 7.80 9.17 -26.38
C ALA A 198 8.22 7.92 -27.16
N SER A 199 7.51 6.79 -26.98
CA SER A 199 7.82 5.55 -27.71
C SER A 199 7.52 5.67 -29.21
N VAL A 200 6.41 6.30 -29.59
CA VAL A 200 6.08 6.58 -31.00
C VAL A 200 7.12 7.49 -31.65
N ILE A 201 7.56 8.54 -30.96
CA ILE A 201 8.64 9.41 -31.44
C ILE A 201 9.94 8.63 -31.64
N ALA A 202 10.32 7.78 -30.68
CA ALA A 202 11.54 6.99 -30.80
C ALA A 202 11.52 6.08 -32.03
N VAL A 203 10.40 5.41 -32.29
CA VAL A 203 10.22 4.58 -33.49
C VAL A 203 10.28 5.42 -34.76
N TYR A 204 9.68 6.61 -34.77
CA TYR A 204 9.73 7.53 -35.91
C TYR A 204 11.16 8.01 -36.20
N ILE A 205 11.91 8.42 -35.17
CA ILE A 205 13.30 8.88 -35.32
C ILE A 205 14.20 7.74 -35.79
N ILE A 206 14.13 6.56 -35.16
CA ILE A 206 14.98 5.41 -35.52
C ILE A 206 14.62 4.90 -36.92
N GLY A 207 13.33 4.73 -37.23
CA GLY A 207 12.86 4.27 -38.52
C GLY A 207 13.21 5.24 -39.65
N GLY A 208 12.97 6.54 -39.44
CA GLY A 208 13.33 7.58 -40.40
C GLY A 208 14.84 7.68 -40.61
N PHE A 209 15.62 7.57 -39.53
CA PHE A 209 17.08 7.53 -39.61
C PHE A 209 17.59 6.34 -40.42
N LEU A 210 17.08 5.12 -40.15
CA LEU A 210 17.45 3.93 -40.92
C LEU A 210 17.04 4.04 -42.39
N TYR A 211 15.86 4.60 -42.67
CA TYR A 211 15.38 4.81 -44.03
C TYR A 211 16.27 5.78 -44.82
N GLN A 212 16.55 6.97 -44.26
CA GLN A 212 17.39 7.97 -44.91
C GLN A 212 18.84 7.50 -45.08
N ARG A 213 19.35 6.69 -44.15
CA ARG A 213 20.71 6.14 -44.20
C ARG A 213 20.85 4.98 -45.20
N LEU A 214 19.92 4.02 -45.20
CA LEU A 214 20.04 2.79 -45.99
C LEU A 214 19.45 2.90 -47.39
N VAL A 215 18.36 3.65 -47.57
CA VAL A 215 17.65 3.74 -48.86
C VAL A 215 18.08 4.98 -49.64
N VAL A 216 18.15 6.14 -48.99
CA VAL A 216 18.44 7.43 -49.65
C VAL A 216 19.94 7.74 -49.68
N GLY A 217 20.75 7.13 -48.81
CA GLY A 217 22.20 7.32 -48.77
C GLY A 217 22.64 8.69 -48.24
N ALA A 218 21.76 9.42 -47.55
CA ALA A 218 22.07 10.72 -46.97
C ALA A 218 23.13 10.59 -45.86
N LYS A 219 24.02 11.60 -45.75
CA LYS A 219 25.09 11.67 -44.74
C LYS A 219 25.05 13.03 -44.04
N GLY A 220 25.29 13.04 -42.74
CA GLY A 220 25.27 14.27 -41.93
C GLY A 220 23.93 14.50 -41.22
N MET A 221 23.65 15.76 -40.86
CA MET A 221 22.47 16.15 -40.06
C MET A 221 21.13 15.95 -40.79
N GLU A 222 21.17 15.81 -42.12
CA GLU A 222 20.03 15.47 -43.00
C GLU A 222 19.50 14.03 -42.79
N GLN A 223 20.13 13.23 -41.91
CA GLN A 223 19.71 11.86 -41.57
C GLN A 223 18.58 11.81 -40.54
N PHE A 224 18.24 12.92 -39.90
CA PHE A 224 17.13 12.99 -38.97
C PHE A 224 15.88 13.54 -39.68
N PRO A 225 14.77 12.80 -39.69
CA PRO A 225 13.54 13.29 -40.29
C PRO A 225 13.05 14.54 -39.55
N HIS A 226 12.80 15.63 -40.30
CA HIS A 226 12.31 16.91 -39.79
C HIS A 226 13.22 17.52 -38.69
N PHE A 227 14.54 17.50 -38.89
CA PHE A 227 15.52 17.99 -37.91
C PHE A 227 15.25 19.40 -37.38
N ALA A 228 14.91 20.36 -38.25
CA ALA A 228 14.62 21.75 -37.84
C ALA A 228 13.48 21.83 -36.80
N PHE A 229 12.40 21.06 -37.01
CA PHE A 229 11.29 20.99 -36.06
C PHE A 229 11.73 20.44 -34.69
N TRP A 230 12.56 19.39 -34.66
CA TRP A 230 13.04 18.80 -33.40
C TRP A 230 14.01 19.72 -32.66
N GLN A 231 14.83 20.47 -33.40
CA GLN A 231 15.70 21.48 -32.82
C GLN A 231 14.90 22.60 -32.16
N ASP A 232 13.88 23.13 -32.85
CA ASP A 232 13.00 24.18 -32.32
C ASP A 232 12.20 23.69 -31.11
N LEU A 233 11.67 22.46 -31.16
CA LEU A 233 10.97 21.85 -30.04
C LEU A 233 11.90 21.66 -28.83
N GLY A 234 13.13 21.21 -29.05
CA GLY A 234 14.14 21.05 -27.99
C GLY A 234 14.54 22.38 -27.35
N ASN A 235 14.70 23.42 -28.15
CA ASN A 235 14.96 24.78 -27.67
C ASN A 235 13.79 25.30 -26.82
N LEU A 236 12.55 25.12 -27.28
CA LEU A 236 11.36 25.53 -26.55
C LEU A 236 11.19 24.77 -25.22
N VAL A 237 11.53 23.47 -25.19
CA VAL A 237 11.53 22.67 -23.96
C VAL A 237 12.63 23.16 -23.00
N ALA A 238 13.82 23.48 -23.50
CA ALA A 238 14.90 24.05 -22.69
C ALA A 238 14.50 25.39 -22.06
N ASP A 239 13.85 26.26 -22.83
CA ASP A 239 13.30 27.55 -22.35
C ASP A 239 12.19 27.34 -21.31
N GLY A 240 11.32 26.35 -21.52
CA GLY A 240 10.29 25.97 -20.54
C GLY A 240 10.88 25.42 -19.24
N CYS A 241 11.91 24.59 -19.32
CA CYS A 241 12.64 24.09 -18.15
C CYS A 241 13.37 25.23 -17.43
N ASP A 242 13.98 26.17 -18.15
CA ASP A 242 14.59 27.36 -17.54
C ASP A 242 13.52 28.22 -16.85
N PHE A 243 12.35 28.42 -17.45
CA PHE A 243 11.26 29.18 -16.83
C PHE A 243 10.75 28.52 -15.53
N VAL A 244 10.61 27.19 -15.49
CA VAL A 244 10.05 26.45 -14.34
C VAL A 244 11.08 26.20 -13.24
N CYS A 245 12.33 25.88 -13.59
CA CYS A 245 13.35 25.45 -12.64
C CYS A 245 14.29 26.58 -12.17
N ARG A 246 14.23 27.77 -12.75
CA ARG A 246 15.14 28.88 -12.39
C ARG A 246 14.64 29.65 -11.18
N SER A 247 15.26 29.39 -10.04
CA SER A 247 15.06 30.09 -8.76
C SER A 247 15.97 31.31 -8.54
N LYS A 248 16.77 31.73 -9.54
CA LYS A 248 17.70 32.88 -9.44
C LYS A 248 17.26 34.09 -10.28
N PRO A 249 17.47 35.33 -9.79
CA PRO A 249 17.02 36.55 -10.46
C PRO A 249 17.75 36.80 -11.78
N ARG A 250 17.04 37.45 -12.72
CA ARG A 250 17.31 37.63 -14.16
C ARG A 250 18.63 38.31 -14.58
N ASN A 251 19.57 38.57 -13.68
CA ASN A 251 20.72 39.45 -13.94
C ASN A 251 22.05 38.73 -14.28
N ALA A 252 22.03 37.46 -14.68
CA ALA A 252 23.21 36.80 -15.23
C ALA A 252 23.07 36.71 -16.76
N PRO A 253 23.97 37.35 -17.54
CA PRO A 253 23.89 37.29 -19.01
C PRO A 253 24.03 35.86 -19.50
N ALA A 254 23.22 35.48 -20.49
CA ALA A 254 23.26 34.16 -21.13
C ALA A 254 24.64 33.93 -21.77
N ALA A 255 25.28 32.81 -21.42
CA ALA A 255 26.67 32.52 -21.80
C ALA A 255 26.85 32.10 -23.28
N TYR A 256 25.78 32.01 -24.07
CA TYR A 256 25.87 31.67 -25.48
C TYR A 256 25.03 32.64 -26.31
N ARG A 257 25.70 33.66 -26.85
CA ARG A 257 25.16 34.48 -27.93
C ARG A 257 25.49 33.73 -29.22
N GLY A 258 24.46 33.23 -29.91
CA GLY A 258 24.62 32.82 -31.31
C GLY A 258 25.18 33.99 -32.10
N VAL A 259 26.07 33.70 -33.04
CA VAL A 259 26.73 34.68 -33.91
C VAL A 259 25.64 35.46 -34.66
N GLY A 260 25.39 36.69 -34.21
CA GLY A 260 24.54 37.66 -34.87
C GLY A 260 25.33 38.38 -35.95
N ASP A 261 24.62 38.86 -36.97
CA ASP A 261 25.09 39.57 -38.16
C ASP A 261 25.72 40.95 -37.85
N ASP A 262 26.67 40.99 -36.93
CA ASP A 262 27.41 42.21 -36.56
C ASP A 262 28.47 42.57 -37.62
N GLN A 263 28.57 41.80 -38.72
CA GLN A 263 29.60 41.90 -39.75
C GLN A 263 29.15 42.73 -40.97
N LEU A 264 28.36 43.79 -40.77
CA LEU A 264 28.06 44.76 -41.83
C LEU A 264 28.06 46.19 -41.26
N GLY A 265 29.17 46.91 -41.44
CA GLY A 265 29.18 48.37 -41.40
C GLY A 265 30.38 48.99 -40.70
N GLU A 266 31.51 49.08 -41.40
CA GLU A 266 32.21 50.34 -41.72
C GLU A 266 33.55 50.00 -42.41
N GLU A 267 33.56 50.12 -43.74
CA GLU A 267 34.81 50.37 -44.46
C GLU A 267 35.28 51.78 -44.10
N SER A 268 36.49 51.91 -43.53
CA SER A 268 37.26 53.14 -43.63
C SER A 268 38.76 52.88 -43.51
N GLU A 269 39.41 53.06 -44.66
CA GLU A 269 40.77 53.59 -44.86
C GLU A 269 41.98 52.66 -44.61
N GLU A 270 42.33 51.97 -45.70
CA GLU A 270 43.69 51.68 -46.14
C GLU A 270 44.64 52.86 -45.87
N ARG A 271 45.63 52.67 -44.98
CA ARG A 271 46.80 53.53 -44.87
C ARG A 271 48.06 52.69 -44.66
N ASP A 272 48.59 52.24 -45.79
CA ASP A 272 49.97 51.81 -45.95
C ASP A 272 50.90 53.01 -45.76
N ASP A 273 51.70 53.01 -44.69
CA ASP A 273 52.85 53.91 -44.52
C ASP A 273 53.93 53.20 -43.67
N HIS A 274 54.74 52.40 -44.36
CA HIS A 274 56.20 52.41 -44.30
C HIS A 274 56.93 52.59 -42.94
N LEU A 275 57.71 51.54 -42.60
CA LEU A 275 59.12 51.53 -42.14
C LEU A 275 59.39 50.88 -40.77
N LEU A 276 60.14 49.77 -40.86
CA LEU A 276 61.02 49.27 -39.80
C LEU A 276 62.05 50.34 -39.42
N PRO A 277 62.46 50.37 -38.15
CA PRO A 277 63.85 50.59 -37.82
C PRO A 277 64.43 49.41 -37.03
N MET A 278 65.51 48.87 -37.61
CA MET A 278 66.73 48.29 -37.02
C MET A 278 66.68 47.77 -35.59
#